data_AF-A0A2E8B4E0-F1
#
_entry.id   AF-A0A2E8B4E0-F1
#
_cell.length_a   1.000
_cell.length_b   1.000
_cell.length_c   1.000
_cell.angle_alpha   90.00
_cell.angle_beta   90.00
_cell.angle_gamma   90.00
#
_symmetry.space_group_name_H-M   'P 1'
#
loop_
_entity.id
_entity.type
_entity.pdbx_description
1 polymer ?
#
loop_
_entity_poly.entity_id
_entity_poly.type
_entity_poly.pdbx_seq_one_letter_code
_entity_poly.pdbx_strand_id
1 'polypeptide(L)'
;MHRIFLLTLLTMFLSVPAMNTKVFGWERMARMAAVRPWHLPYYHPQARRPVSLVVPPNTAQTIYSWGVAGTQMRPTYHQYHRGPQNTITEHGNLSAPPRYPSSTRQMGIYYIRAPW
;
A
#
# COMPACT_ATOMS: atom_id res chain seq x y z
N MET A 1 -21.28 50.49 -4.76
CA MET A 1 -21.66 49.10 -4.38
C MET A 1 -20.90 48.01 -5.16
N HIS A 2 -20.43 48.24 -6.39
CA HIS A 2 -19.76 47.19 -7.21
C HIS A 2 -18.32 46.82 -6.79
N ARG A 3 -17.59 47.74 -6.14
CA ARG A 3 -16.18 47.50 -5.71
C ARG A 3 -16.05 46.48 -4.57
N ILE A 4 -17.01 46.48 -3.63
CA ILE A 4 -17.04 45.51 -2.51
C ILE A 4 -17.38 44.12 -3.05
N PHE A 5 -18.31 44.04 -4.00
CA PHE A 5 -18.70 42.79 -4.67
C PHE A 5 -17.54 42.12 -5.43
N LEU A 6 -16.68 42.92 -6.09
CA LEU A 6 -15.49 42.42 -6.78
C LEU A 6 -14.41 41.90 -5.82
N LEU A 7 -14.23 42.55 -4.68
CA LEU A 7 -13.25 42.13 -3.66
C LEU A 7 -13.67 40.83 -2.95
N THR A 8 -14.97 40.63 -2.73
CA THR A 8 -15.50 39.37 -2.19
C THR A 8 -15.42 38.22 -3.19
N LEU A 9 -15.65 38.49 -4.48
CA LEU A 9 -15.52 37.48 -5.54
C LEU A 9 -14.06 37.04 -5.72
N LEU A 10 -13.11 37.99 -5.67
CA LEU A 10 -11.67 37.73 -5.81
C LEU A 10 -11.12 36.91 -4.64
N THR A 11 -11.53 37.21 -3.40
CA THR A 11 -11.09 36.46 -2.20
C THR A 11 -11.69 35.06 -2.14
N MET A 12 -12.90 34.86 -2.67
CA MET A 12 -13.49 33.52 -2.77
C MET A 12 -12.81 32.66 -3.85
N PHE A 13 -12.29 33.27 -4.92
CA PHE A 13 -11.54 32.55 -5.97
C PHE A 13 -10.11 32.16 -5.51
N LEU A 14 -9.48 32.96 -4.65
CA LEU A 14 -8.14 32.70 -4.09
C LEU A 14 -8.14 31.70 -2.93
N SER A 15 -9.28 31.46 -2.29
CA SER A 15 -9.41 30.59 -1.11
C SER A 15 -9.85 29.15 -1.42
N VAL A 16 -9.83 28.75 -2.70
CA VAL A 16 -9.94 27.34 -3.09
C VAL A 16 -8.52 26.76 -3.19
N PRO A 17 -7.92 26.23 -2.11
CA PRO A 17 -6.85 25.27 -2.32
C PRO A 17 -7.50 24.10 -3.05
N ALA A 18 -7.05 23.88 -4.29
CA ALA A 18 -7.49 22.77 -5.12
C ALA A 18 -7.49 21.48 -4.29
N MET A 19 -8.68 21.03 -3.87
CA MET A 19 -8.91 19.69 -3.33
C MET A 19 -8.74 18.70 -4.48
N ASN A 20 -7.53 18.57 -4.99
CA ASN A 20 -7.17 17.49 -5.90
C ASN A 20 -6.82 16.28 -5.02
N THR A 21 -7.86 15.61 -4.54
CA THR A 21 -7.77 14.45 -3.62
C THR A 21 -6.89 13.33 -4.16
N LYS A 22 -6.72 13.26 -5.49
CA LYS A 22 -5.80 12.33 -6.13
C LYS A 22 -4.34 12.64 -5.84
N VAL A 23 -3.97 13.92 -5.71
CA VAL A 23 -2.57 14.37 -5.49
C VAL A 23 -2.11 14.02 -4.06
N PHE A 24 -2.98 14.23 -3.07
CA PHE A 24 -2.66 13.93 -1.66
C PHE A 24 -2.48 12.43 -1.38
N GLY A 25 -3.19 11.59 -2.12
CA GLY A 25 -3.11 10.13 -1.97
C GLY A 25 -1.76 9.57 -2.37
N TRP A 26 -1.24 9.95 -3.55
CA TRP A 26 -0.01 9.35 -4.09
C TRP A 26 1.24 9.76 -3.32
N GLU A 27 1.34 11.01 -2.84
CA GLU A 27 2.50 11.45 -2.04
C GLU A 27 2.60 10.68 -0.72
N ARG A 28 1.47 10.48 -0.04
CA ARG A 28 1.42 9.67 1.18
C ARG A 28 1.84 8.23 0.91
N MET A 29 1.38 7.64 -0.20
CA MET A 29 1.76 6.27 -0.58
C MET A 29 3.24 6.18 -0.98
N ALA A 30 3.78 7.18 -1.67
CA ALA A 30 5.19 7.26 -2.05
C ALA A 30 6.10 7.39 -0.81
N ARG A 31 5.73 8.25 0.15
CA ARG A 31 6.44 8.36 1.43
C ARG A 31 6.41 7.04 2.20
N MET A 32 5.25 6.38 2.28
CA MET A 32 5.15 5.05 2.92
C MET A 32 5.99 4.00 2.20
N ALA A 33 6.05 4.01 0.85
CA ALA A 33 6.88 3.11 0.06
C ALA A 33 8.38 3.29 0.35
N ALA A 34 8.82 4.51 0.64
CA ALA A 34 10.22 4.80 0.94
C ALA A 34 10.66 4.29 2.33
N VAL A 35 9.73 4.16 3.30
CA VAL A 35 10.07 3.84 4.69
C VAL A 35 9.56 2.47 5.17
N ARG A 36 8.70 1.80 4.40
CA ARG A 36 8.11 0.51 4.80
C ARG A 36 8.31 -0.54 3.70
N PRO A 37 8.66 -1.78 4.07
CA PRO A 37 8.75 -2.87 3.11
C PRO A 37 7.37 -3.21 2.55
N TRP A 38 7.33 -3.69 1.30
CA TRP A 38 6.11 -4.15 0.63
C TRP A 38 5.58 -5.49 1.18
N HIS A 39 6.40 -6.19 1.97
CA HIS A 39 6.14 -7.52 2.53
C HIS A 39 6.24 -7.52 4.06
N LEU A 40 5.77 -8.62 4.68
CA LEU A 40 6.00 -8.92 6.10
C LEU A 40 7.28 -9.77 6.27
N PRO A 41 7.81 -9.95 7.50
CA PRO A 41 9.09 -10.64 7.73
C PRO A 41 8.99 -12.17 7.64
N TYR A 42 8.23 -12.71 6.69
CA TYR A 42 8.14 -14.15 6.45
C TYR A 42 8.50 -14.48 4.99
N TYR A 43 9.26 -15.56 4.81
CA TYR A 43 9.58 -16.08 3.48
C TYR A 43 8.67 -17.24 3.09
N HIS A 44 8.50 -17.47 1.78
CA HIS A 44 7.82 -18.66 1.28
C HIS A 44 8.76 -19.89 1.35
N PRO A 45 8.36 -21.03 1.95
CA PRO A 45 9.25 -22.15 2.23
C PRO A 45 10.04 -22.67 1.02
N GLN A 46 9.39 -22.77 -0.14
CA GLN A 46 10.02 -23.25 -1.37
C GLN A 46 10.93 -22.21 -2.02
N ALA A 47 10.56 -20.92 -1.94
CA ALA A 47 11.29 -19.86 -2.63
C ALA A 47 12.43 -19.29 -1.78
N ARG A 48 12.38 -19.53 -0.45
CA ARG A 48 13.33 -18.99 0.55
C ARG A 48 13.43 -17.45 0.54
N ARG A 49 12.39 -16.79 0.03
CA ARG A 49 12.21 -15.33 -0.05
C ARG A 49 10.72 -14.97 -0.03
N PRO A 50 10.34 -13.71 0.25
CA PRO A 50 8.99 -13.24 0.04
C PRO A 50 8.58 -13.40 -1.44
N VAL A 51 7.36 -13.87 -1.67
CA VAL A 51 6.80 -14.07 -3.02
C VAL A 51 5.73 -13.03 -3.27
N SER A 52 5.81 -12.37 -4.41
CA SER A 52 4.81 -11.42 -4.87
C SER A 52 3.66 -12.13 -5.60
N LEU A 53 2.43 -11.88 -5.16
CA LEU A 53 1.21 -12.24 -5.88
C LEU A 53 0.68 -11.01 -6.62
N VAL A 54 0.81 -11.00 -7.95
CA VAL A 54 0.33 -9.86 -8.75
C VAL A 54 -1.20 -9.85 -8.79
N VAL A 55 -1.79 -8.70 -8.46
CA VAL A 55 -3.25 -8.48 -8.45
C VAL A 55 -3.62 -7.23 -9.25
N PRO A 56 -4.87 -7.12 -9.74
CA PRO A 56 -5.33 -5.90 -10.40
C PRO A 56 -5.13 -4.64 -9.54
N PRO A 57 -4.96 -3.45 -10.16
CA PRO A 57 -4.62 -2.24 -9.44
C PRO A 57 -5.60 -1.87 -8.34
N ASN A 58 -6.89 -2.17 -8.50
CA ASN A 58 -7.95 -1.75 -7.58
C ASN A 58 -8.37 -2.83 -6.58
N THR A 59 -7.60 -3.91 -6.44
CA THR A 59 -7.93 -5.04 -5.58
C THR A 59 -7.51 -4.81 -4.13
N ALA A 60 -8.42 -5.16 -3.20
CA ALA A 60 -8.12 -5.27 -1.78
C ALA A 60 -7.52 -6.65 -1.44
N GLN A 61 -6.65 -6.70 -0.44
CA GLN A 61 -6.09 -7.94 0.09
C GLN A 61 -7.12 -8.61 0.99
N THR A 62 -7.33 -9.90 0.77
CA THR A 62 -8.09 -10.74 1.70
C THR A 62 -7.11 -11.51 2.57
N ILE A 63 -7.22 -11.31 3.88
CA ILE A 63 -6.40 -11.98 4.89
C ILE A 63 -7.30 -12.97 5.61
N TYR A 64 -7.03 -14.26 5.42
CA TYR A 64 -7.67 -15.32 6.20
C TYR A 64 -6.86 -15.61 7.46
N SER A 65 -7.56 -15.87 8.56
CA SER A 65 -6.98 -16.28 9.84
C SER A 65 -7.79 -17.44 10.43
N TRP A 66 -7.14 -18.35 11.15
CA TRP A 66 -7.79 -19.56 11.67
C TRP A 66 -8.52 -19.37 13.01
N GLY A 67 -8.47 -18.16 13.57
CA GLY A 67 -9.25 -17.79 14.75
C GLY A 67 -10.66 -17.31 14.42
N VAL A 68 -11.52 -17.21 15.44
CA VAL A 68 -12.89 -16.70 15.31
C VAL A 68 -12.88 -15.26 14.78
N ALA A 69 -13.74 -14.96 13.80
CA ALA A 69 -13.86 -13.65 13.14
C ALA A 69 -12.53 -13.09 12.56
N GLY A 70 -11.64 -13.98 12.10
CA GLY A 70 -10.29 -13.61 11.71
C GLY A 70 -10.08 -13.13 10.26
N THR A 71 -11.12 -13.16 9.42
CA THR A 71 -11.01 -12.73 8.01
C THR A 71 -11.11 -11.22 7.91
N GLN A 72 -10.11 -10.58 7.29
CA GLN A 72 -10.05 -9.14 7.12
C GLN A 72 -9.81 -8.78 5.65
N MET A 73 -10.55 -7.80 5.14
CA MET A 73 -10.22 -7.12 3.89
C MET A 73 -9.49 -5.82 4.18
N ARG A 74 -8.33 -5.63 3.56
CA ARG A 74 -7.53 -4.41 3.70
C ARG A 74 -7.09 -3.92 2.33
N PRO A 75 -7.06 -2.61 2.07
CA PRO A 75 -6.52 -2.12 0.82
C PRO A 75 -5.02 -2.44 0.72
N THR A 76 -4.58 -2.77 -0.49
CA THR A 76 -3.16 -2.98 -0.80
C THR A 76 -2.45 -1.62 -0.80
N TYR A 77 -1.65 -1.34 0.23
CA TYR A 77 -0.92 -0.06 0.38
C TYR A 77 0.47 -0.08 -0.27
N HIS A 78 1.02 1.11 -0.56
CA HIS A 78 2.41 1.45 -0.99
C HIS A 78 3.30 0.31 -1.53
N GLN A 79 3.48 0.23 -2.85
CA GLN A 79 4.29 -0.82 -3.50
C GLN A 79 5.13 -0.33 -4.68
N TYR A 80 5.02 0.96 -5.01
CA TYR A 80 5.63 1.50 -6.21
C TYR A 80 7.01 2.05 -5.88
N HIS A 81 8.04 1.24 -6.09
CA HIS A 81 9.24 1.75 -6.75
C HIS A 81 8.99 1.65 -8.27
N ARG A 82 9.36 2.68 -9.04
CA ARG A 82 9.12 2.72 -10.49
C ARG A 82 10.21 1.89 -11.19
N GLY A 83 10.16 0.56 -11.04
CA GLY A 83 11.10 -0.37 -11.66
C GLY A 83 10.83 -1.82 -11.22
N PRO A 84 11.21 -2.83 -12.03
CA PRO A 84 11.11 -4.23 -11.65
C PRO A 84 12.07 -4.48 -10.48
N GLN A 85 11.59 -4.41 -9.24
CA GLN A 85 12.40 -4.75 -8.08
C GLN A 85 12.45 -6.27 -7.94
N ASN A 86 13.26 -6.88 -8.81
CA ASN A 86 13.64 -8.29 -8.78
C ASN A 86 14.81 -8.54 -7.82
N THR A 87 15.39 -7.49 -7.24
CA THR A 87 16.53 -7.59 -6.32
C THR A 87 16.08 -7.26 -4.91
N ILE A 88 15.90 -8.34 -4.16
CA ILE A 88 15.74 -8.36 -2.71
C ILE A 88 17.12 -8.05 -2.11
N THR A 89 17.45 -6.77 -1.91
CA THR A 89 18.46 -6.39 -0.90
C THR A 89 17.74 -6.25 0.44
N GLU A 90 17.15 -7.35 0.92
CA GLU A 90 16.48 -7.36 2.22
C GLU A 90 17.54 -7.54 3.31
N HIS A 91 17.96 -6.42 3.91
CA HIS A 91 18.69 -6.37 5.19
C HIS A 91 17.77 -6.75 6.38
N GLY A 92 16.89 -7.73 6.21
CA GLY A 92 15.93 -8.15 7.23
C GLY A 92 16.04 -9.64 7.50
N ASN A 93 16.12 -10.02 8.78
CA ASN A 93 16.02 -11.42 9.19
C ASN A 93 14.60 -11.93 8.88
N LEU A 94 14.42 -12.56 7.73
CA LEU A 94 13.18 -13.24 7.38
C LEU A 94 13.00 -14.48 8.23
N SER A 95 11.79 -14.66 8.74
CA SER A 95 11.43 -15.84 9.52
C SER A 95 10.77 -16.89 8.65
N ALA A 96 10.99 -18.16 9.00
CA ALA A 96 10.20 -19.24 8.46
C ALA A 96 8.73 -19.06 8.88
N PRO A 97 7.75 -19.44 8.04
CA PRO A 97 6.38 -19.58 8.48
C PRO A 97 6.33 -20.49 9.72
N PRO A 98 5.59 -20.13 10.78
CA PRO A 98 5.41 -21.01 11.92
C PRO A 98 4.79 -22.34 11.49
N ARG A 99 5.10 -23.43 12.22
CA ARG A 99 4.50 -24.75 11.96
C ARG A 99 2.96 -24.71 11.96
N TYR A 100 2.39 -23.89 12.83
CA TYR A 100 0.96 -23.59 12.90
C TYR A 100 0.77 -22.09 12.68
N PRO A 101 0.67 -21.62 11.43
CA PRO A 101 0.45 -20.21 11.15
C PRO A 101 -0.94 -19.81 11.66
N SER A 102 -1.11 -18.63 12.24
CA SER A 102 -2.41 -18.09 12.66
C SER A 102 -3.16 -17.38 11.53
N SER A 103 -2.42 -16.96 10.49
CA SER A 103 -2.97 -16.21 9.35
C SER A 103 -2.14 -16.41 8.08
N THR A 104 -2.79 -16.25 6.92
CA THR A 104 -2.17 -16.21 5.58
C THR A 104 -1.02 -15.21 5.45
N ARG A 105 -0.98 -14.18 6.29
CA ARG A 105 0.13 -13.21 6.37
C ARG A 105 1.50 -13.82 6.70
N GLN A 106 1.51 -15.01 7.32
CA GLN A 106 2.73 -15.70 7.73
C GLN A 106 3.27 -16.66 6.67
N MET A 107 2.59 -16.80 5.52
CA MET A 107 2.97 -17.74 4.47
C MET A 107 4.06 -17.23 3.52
N GLY A 108 4.44 -15.95 3.66
CA GLY A 108 5.47 -15.33 2.81
C GLY A 108 4.99 -14.98 1.40
N ILE A 109 3.69 -14.93 1.15
CA ILE A 109 3.09 -14.51 -0.12
C ILE A 109 2.35 -13.18 0.11
N TYR A 110 2.70 -12.15 -0.66
CA TYR A 110 2.16 -10.80 -0.48
C TYR A 110 1.67 -10.23 -1.81
N TYR A 111 0.50 -9.59 -1.77
CA TYR A 111 -0.13 -9.01 -2.96
C TYR A 111 0.75 -7.88 -3.47
N ILE A 112 0.94 -7.73 -4.78
CA ILE A 112 1.52 -6.56 -5.43
C ILE A 112 0.58 -6.08 -6.54
N ARG A 113 0.34 -4.77 -6.63
CA ARG A 113 -0.48 -4.17 -7.70
C ARG A 113 0.22 -4.31 -9.04
N ALA A 114 -0.53 -4.78 -10.03
CA ALA A 114 -0.11 -4.80 -11.41
C ALA A 114 0.20 -3.37 -11.91
N PRO A 115 1.18 -3.21 -12.81
CA PRO A 115 1.53 -1.92 -13.40
C PRO A 115 0.56 -1.42 -14.48
N TRP A 116 -0.52 -2.15 -14.79
CA TRP A 116 -1.52 -1.83 -15.83
C TRP A 116 -2.92 -1.63 -15.25
#